data_AF-A0A514XNY4-F1
#
_entry.id   AF-A0A514XNY4-F1
#
_cell.length_a   1.000
_cell.length_b   1.000
_cell.length_c   1.000
_cell.angle_alpha   90.00
_cell.angle_beta   90.00
_cell.angle_gamma   90.00
#
_symmetry.space_group_name_H-M   'P 1'
#
loop_
_entity.id
_entity.type
_entity.pdbx_description
1 polymer ?
#
loop_
_entity_poly.entity_id
_entity_poly.type
_entity_poly.pdbx_seq_one_letter_code
_entity_poly.pdbx_strand_id
1 'polypeptide(L)'
;MDETKVITSLGLVFSGKSLQGLPDSKGHDYEYNLDLPEGVSAPPFDHFTMNWNPHGHVPDEIYGVPHFDFHFYFITKHEQHMIPCDGTDDATCMKQPPAEYIPPFYISGPGGVPMMGWHWVDFRSPEFHGQPFTTTYIYGFYNGEMIFLEPMIARSFLQTKPQFTKEVPLPKSVAKPGNYPANYSLMYDSVQDLYWLSLEKLTELKNSPL
;
A
#
# COMPACT_ATOMS: atom_id res chain seq x y z
N MET A 1 -15.90 -11.43 5.54
CA MET A 1 -17.27 -10.97 5.25
C MET A 1 -18.09 -11.14 6.51
N ASP A 2 -18.97 -10.20 6.83
CA ASP A 2 -19.92 -10.36 7.92
C ASP A 2 -21.12 -11.24 7.52
N GLU A 3 -22.08 -11.41 8.44
CA GLU A 3 -23.31 -12.19 8.22
C GLU A 3 -24.18 -11.64 7.08
N THR A 4 -23.95 -10.39 6.65
CA THR A 4 -24.65 -9.72 5.56
C THR A 4 -23.90 -9.78 4.22
N LYS A 5 -22.78 -10.51 4.18
CA LYS A 5 -21.85 -10.62 3.02
C LYS A 5 -21.16 -9.30 2.66
N VAL A 6 -21.13 -8.34 3.57
CA VAL A 6 -20.34 -7.11 3.39
C VAL A 6 -18.88 -7.42 3.68
N ILE A 7 -17.98 -6.90 2.84
CA ILE A 7 -16.54 -7.01 3.06
C ILE A 7 -16.18 -6.04 4.18
N THR A 8 -15.70 -6.58 5.30
CA THR A 8 -15.34 -5.83 6.51
C THR A 8 -13.83 -5.64 6.66
N SER A 9 -13.04 -6.45 5.96
CA SER A 9 -11.60 -6.34 5.84
C SER A 9 -11.10 -7.00 4.55
N LEU A 10 -9.93 -6.59 4.10
CA LEU A 10 -9.22 -7.12 2.94
C LEU A 10 -7.75 -7.26 3.29
N GLY A 11 -7.06 -8.32 2.86
CA GLY A 11 -5.70 -8.52 3.31
C GLY A 11 -5.01 -9.74 2.73
N LEU A 12 -3.79 -9.94 3.20
CA LEU A 12 -2.90 -11.03 2.81
C LEU A 12 -2.51 -11.83 4.04
N VAL A 13 -2.37 -13.14 3.84
CA VAL A 13 -1.91 -14.07 4.87
C VAL A 13 -0.71 -14.83 4.32
N PHE A 14 0.38 -14.84 5.07
CA PHE A 14 1.60 -15.55 4.68
C PHE A 14 2.26 -16.21 5.88
N SER A 15 2.89 -17.37 5.65
CA SER A 15 3.55 -18.13 6.71
C SER A 15 4.85 -17.49 7.17
N GLY A 16 5.26 -17.66 8.42
CA GLY A 16 6.56 -17.18 8.89
C GLY A 16 7.75 -17.81 8.17
N LYS A 17 7.58 -19.03 7.65
CA LYS A 17 8.56 -19.67 6.77
C LYS A 17 8.83 -18.90 5.48
N SER A 18 7.89 -18.09 4.96
CA SER A 18 8.12 -17.30 3.75
C SER A 18 9.16 -16.20 3.93
N LEU A 19 9.52 -15.84 5.18
CA LEU A 19 10.55 -14.85 5.49
C LEU A 19 11.99 -15.40 5.47
N GLN A 20 12.15 -16.69 5.15
CA GLN A 20 13.42 -17.41 5.15
C GLN A 20 13.82 -17.80 3.72
N GLY A 21 15.13 -17.78 3.43
CA GLY A 21 15.63 -18.13 2.10
C GLY A 21 15.12 -17.21 0.98
N LEU A 22 14.75 -15.97 1.33
CA LEU A 22 14.34 -14.95 0.38
C LEU A 22 15.50 -14.65 -0.58
N PRO A 23 15.19 -14.39 -1.86
CA PRO A 23 16.20 -14.10 -2.84
C PRO A 23 16.86 -12.73 -2.60
N ASP A 24 18.10 -12.60 -3.08
CA ASP A 24 19.01 -11.48 -2.80
C ASP A 24 19.56 -10.88 -4.12
N SER A 25 18.66 -10.52 -5.05
CA SER A 25 19.03 -9.70 -6.22
C SER A 25 18.63 -8.24 -6.01
N LYS A 26 19.30 -7.32 -6.71
CA LYS A 26 19.00 -5.89 -6.59
C LYS A 26 17.80 -5.50 -7.44
N GLY A 27 16.95 -4.61 -6.91
CA GLY A 27 15.83 -3.99 -7.63
C GLY A 27 14.47 -4.56 -7.26
N HIS A 28 13.42 -4.05 -7.90
CA HIS A 28 12.02 -4.51 -7.76
C HIS A 28 11.75 -5.82 -8.54
N ASP A 29 12.74 -6.72 -8.65
CA ASP A 29 12.69 -7.92 -9.48
C ASP A 29 11.67 -8.96 -8.98
N TYR A 30 11.24 -8.83 -7.73
CA TYR A 30 10.37 -9.80 -7.05
C TYR A 30 8.97 -9.24 -6.86
N GLU A 31 8.20 -9.28 -7.93
CA GLU A 31 6.80 -8.90 -7.93
C GLU A 31 5.89 -10.13 -7.95
N TYR A 32 4.93 -10.17 -7.03
CA TYR A 32 3.93 -11.22 -6.95
C TYR A 32 2.53 -10.62 -7.08
N ASN A 33 1.84 -10.96 -8.16
CA ASN A 33 0.48 -10.49 -8.42
C ASN A 33 -0.56 -11.51 -7.92
N LEU A 34 -1.55 -11.03 -7.19
CA LEU A 34 -2.64 -11.82 -6.62
C LEU A 34 -3.97 -11.21 -7.02
N ASP A 35 -4.84 -12.01 -7.62
CA ASP A 35 -6.21 -11.60 -7.92
C ASP A 35 -7.08 -11.65 -6.66
N LEU A 36 -8.16 -10.86 -6.67
CA LEU A 36 -9.25 -11.09 -5.71
C LEU A 36 -9.81 -12.50 -5.89
N PRO A 37 -10.29 -13.15 -4.80
CA PRO A 37 -10.91 -14.46 -4.91
C PRO A 37 -12.08 -14.45 -5.90
N GLU A 38 -12.27 -15.55 -6.62
CA GLU A 38 -13.32 -15.67 -7.64
C GLU A 38 -14.71 -15.34 -7.05
N GLY A 39 -15.45 -14.47 -7.74
CA GLY A 39 -16.79 -14.03 -7.33
C GLY A 39 -16.82 -12.99 -6.21
N VAL A 40 -15.67 -12.52 -5.73
CA VAL A 40 -15.58 -11.41 -4.77
C VAL A 40 -15.43 -10.09 -5.50
N SER A 41 -16.27 -9.10 -5.15
CA SER A 41 -16.12 -7.72 -5.57
C SER A 41 -15.90 -6.83 -4.35
N ALA A 42 -14.83 -6.05 -4.37
CA ALA A 42 -14.38 -5.23 -3.25
C ALA A 42 -14.02 -3.81 -3.72
N PRO A 43 -14.95 -3.00 -4.27
CA PRO A 43 -14.60 -1.67 -4.75
C PRO A 43 -13.97 -0.81 -3.62
N PRO A 44 -12.90 -0.06 -3.91
CA PRO A 44 -12.32 0.20 -5.24
C PRO A 44 -11.26 -0.82 -5.70
N PHE A 45 -10.96 -1.85 -4.92
CA PHE A 45 -9.86 -2.79 -5.14
C PHE A 45 -10.10 -3.69 -6.36
N ASP A 46 -9.07 -3.82 -7.20
CA ASP A 46 -9.01 -4.68 -8.39
C ASP A 46 -8.14 -5.91 -8.14
N HIS A 47 -6.89 -5.69 -7.70
CA HIS A 47 -5.91 -6.75 -7.43
C HIS A 47 -4.88 -6.31 -6.39
N PHE A 48 -4.01 -7.25 -6.00
CA PHE A 48 -2.90 -6.99 -5.09
C PHE A 48 -1.58 -7.32 -5.76
N THR A 49 -0.56 -6.59 -5.34
CA THR A 49 0.82 -6.87 -5.72
C THR A 49 1.70 -6.81 -4.48
N MET A 50 2.60 -7.77 -4.34
CA MET A 50 3.61 -7.78 -3.29
C MET A 50 4.99 -7.65 -3.93
N ASN A 51 5.76 -6.66 -3.52
CA ASN A 51 7.15 -6.49 -3.90
C ASN A 51 8.06 -6.88 -2.74
N TRP A 52 9.13 -7.62 -3.03
CA TRP A 52 10.22 -7.86 -2.08
C TRP A 52 11.44 -7.04 -2.48
N ASN A 53 11.86 -6.13 -1.61
CA ASN A 53 13.02 -5.26 -1.81
C ASN A 53 14.17 -5.69 -0.88
N PRO A 54 15.06 -6.62 -1.29
CA PRO A 54 16.09 -7.18 -0.40
C PRO A 54 17.15 -6.17 0.06
N HIS A 55 17.29 -5.05 -0.64
CA HIS A 55 18.20 -3.96 -0.26
C HIS A 55 17.46 -2.64 -0.02
N GLY A 56 16.12 -2.69 0.00
CA GLY A 56 15.30 -1.50 0.04
C GLY A 56 15.34 -0.67 -1.24
N HIS A 57 14.88 0.57 -1.14
CA HIS A 57 14.89 1.54 -2.22
C HIS A 57 14.99 2.98 -1.67
N VAL A 58 15.07 3.95 -2.58
CA VAL A 58 15.19 5.36 -2.22
C VAL A 58 13.94 5.90 -1.52
N PRO A 59 14.05 6.87 -0.58
CA PRO A 59 15.30 7.43 -0.06
C PRO A 59 16.06 6.41 0.79
N ASP A 60 17.32 6.13 0.45
CA ASP A 60 18.11 5.03 1.02
C ASP A 60 18.31 5.20 2.53
N GLU A 61 18.38 6.44 3.00
CA GLU A 61 18.52 6.80 4.41
C GLU A 61 17.30 6.41 5.26
N ILE A 62 16.15 6.17 4.62
CA ILE A 62 14.89 5.79 5.28
C ILE A 62 14.47 4.37 4.88
N TYR A 63 14.32 4.10 3.59
CA TYR A 63 13.82 2.82 3.06
C TYR A 63 14.93 1.89 2.53
N GLY A 64 16.21 2.22 2.73
CA GLY A 64 17.36 1.38 2.30
C GLY A 64 17.61 0.14 3.15
N VAL A 65 16.56 -0.47 3.72
CA VAL A 65 16.61 -1.72 4.48
C VAL A 65 15.71 -2.77 3.85
N PRO A 66 15.95 -4.08 4.03
CA PRO A 66 15.11 -5.10 3.43
C PRO A 66 13.65 -5.02 3.89
N HIS A 67 12.71 -4.90 2.97
CA HIS A 67 11.29 -4.72 3.27
C HIS A 67 10.37 -5.22 2.16
N PHE A 68 9.08 -5.28 2.46
CA PHE A 68 8.02 -5.65 1.52
C PHE A 68 7.06 -4.50 1.30
N ASP A 69 6.59 -4.35 0.06
CA ASP A 69 5.58 -3.39 -0.32
C ASP A 69 4.32 -4.16 -0.71
N PHE A 70 3.19 -3.83 -0.10
CA PHE A 70 1.93 -4.52 -0.35
C PHE A 70 0.97 -3.55 -1.04
N HIS A 71 0.93 -3.57 -2.36
CA HIS A 71 0.07 -2.71 -3.15
C HIS A 71 -1.34 -3.28 -3.28
N PHE A 72 -2.34 -2.45 -3.01
CA PHE A 72 -3.76 -2.75 -3.18
C PHE A 72 -4.31 -1.84 -4.28
N TYR A 73 -4.24 -2.29 -5.53
CA TYR A 73 -4.56 -1.47 -6.70
C TYR A 73 -6.05 -1.29 -6.93
N PHE A 74 -6.42 -0.12 -7.44
CA PHE A 74 -7.77 0.27 -7.83
C PHE A 74 -7.97 0.36 -9.35
N ILE A 75 -6.88 0.24 -10.08
CA ILE A 75 -6.82 0.23 -11.54
C ILE A 75 -6.59 -1.20 -12.00
N THR A 76 -6.98 -1.50 -13.23
CA THR A 76 -6.72 -2.80 -13.82
C THR A 76 -5.21 -3.03 -13.95
N LYS A 77 -4.79 -4.30 -13.94
CA LYS A 77 -3.38 -4.65 -14.23
C LYS A 77 -2.89 -4.04 -15.55
N HIS A 78 -3.74 -3.96 -16.58
CA HIS A 78 -3.35 -3.35 -17.84
C HIS A 78 -3.04 -1.85 -17.70
N GLU A 79 -3.91 -1.10 -17.01
CA GLU A 79 -3.67 0.32 -16.74
C GLU A 79 -2.40 0.53 -15.91
N GLN A 80 -2.18 -0.29 -14.88
CA GLN A 80 -0.97 -0.28 -14.06
C GLN A 80 0.29 -0.43 -14.91
N HIS A 81 0.36 -1.44 -15.78
CA HIS A 81 1.51 -1.70 -16.65
C HIS A 81 1.78 -0.59 -17.67
N MET A 82 0.80 0.29 -17.91
CA MET A 82 0.92 1.40 -18.86
C MET A 82 1.37 2.71 -18.19
N ILE A 83 1.55 2.75 -16.86
CA ILE A 83 2.03 3.93 -16.13
C ILE A 83 3.55 4.06 -16.34
N PRO A 84 4.03 5.09 -17.07
CA PRO A 84 5.45 5.26 -17.36
C PRO A 84 6.20 5.79 -16.13
N CYS A 85 5.88 7.00 -15.67
CA CYS A 85 6.52 7.65 -14.52
C CYS A 85 8.06 7.55 -14.52
N ASP A 86 8.67 7.63 -15.71
CA ASP A 86 10.09 7.46 -15.97
C ASP A 86 10.78 8.76 -16.40
N GLY A 87 10.10 9.89 -16.16
CA GLY A 87 10.52 11.24 -16.60
C GLY A 87 9.91 11.67 -17.92
N THR A 88 9.28 10.78 -18.70
CA THR A 88 8.66 11.15 -19.98
C THR A 88 7.29 11.78 -19.84
N ASP A 89 6.61 11.57 -18.70
CA ASP A 89 5.23 11.97 -18.46
C ASP A 89 5.02 12.68 -17.10
N ASP A 90 6.06 13.32 -16.54
CA ASP A 90 6.04 13.95 -15.20
C ASP A 90 4.82 14.83 -14.93
N ALA A 91 4.35 15.59 -15.93
CA ALA A 91 3.17 16.44 -15.80
C ALA A 91 1.88 15.65 -15.53
N THR A 92 1.80 14.41 -16.01
CA THR A 92 0.70 13.46 -15.76
C THR A 92 0.96 12.68 -14.48
N CYS A 93 2.17 12.11 -14.36
CA CYS A 93 2.54 11.26 -13.26
C CYS A 93 2.42 11.98 -11.91
N MET A 94 2.94 13.21 -11.82
CA MET A 94 2.91 14.04 -10.61
C MET A 94 1.86 15.14 -10.69
N LYS A 95 0.78 14.93 -11.46
CA LYS A 95 -0.35 15.84 -11.46
C LYS A 95 -0.95 15.90 -10.06
N GLN A 96 -1.01 17.10 -9.50
CA GLN A 96 -1.52 17.35 -8.16
C GLN A 96 -2.94 16.80 -7.99
N PRO A 97 -3.17 15.88 -7.02
CA PRO A 97 -4.52 15.45 -6.69
C PRO A 97 -5.35 16.63 -6.12
N PRO A 98 -6.68 16.66 -6.36
CA PRO A 98 -7.58 17.55 -5.63
C PRO A 98 -7.36 17.46 -4.12
N ALA A 99 -7.42 18.60 -3.43
CA ALA A 99 -7.06 18.67 -2.00
C ALA A 99 -7.98 17.79 -1.13
N GLU A 100 -9.23 17.58 -1.54
CA GLU A 100 -10.18 16.69 -0.90
C GLU A 100 -9.83 15.20 -1.02
N TYR A 101 -9.02 14.82 -2.01
CA TYR A 101 -8.54 13.45 -2.23
C TYR A 101 -7.27 13.13 -1.46
N ILE A 102 -6.62 14.15 -0.88
CA ILE A 102 -5.39 13.99 -0.12
C ILE A 102 -5.75 13.78 1.36
N PRO A 103 -5.36 12.65 1.97
CA PRO A 103 -5.57 12.45 3.38
C PRO A 103 -4.81 13.48 4.23
N PRO A 104 -5.34 13.88 5.40
CA PRO A 104 -4.60 14.72 6.33
C PRO A 104 -3.22 14.16 6.65
N PHE A 105 -2.23 15.05 6.77
CA PHE A 105 -0.83 14.74 7.11
C PHE A 105 -0.02 14.03 6.02
N TYR A 106 -0.56 13.86 4.82
CA TYR A 106 0.17 13.28 3.71
C TYR A 106 0.91 14.35 2.89
N ILE A 107 2.15 14.04 2.52
CA ILE A 107 2.97 14.83 1.61
C ILE A 107 3.47 13.93 0.48
N SER A 108 3.71 14.52 -0.67
CA SER A 108 4.27 13.81 -1.82
C SER A 108 5.76 13.51 -1.67
N GLY A 109 6.17 12.37 -2.22
CA GLY A 109 7.56 12.08 -2.53
C GLY A 109 8.10 12.93 -3.68
N PRO A 110 9.41 12.88 -3.96
CA PRO A 110 10.06 13.73 -4.94
C PRO A 110 9.81 13.34 -6.40
N GLY A 111 9.29 12.13 -6.66
CA GLY A 111 9.12 11.60 -8.01
C GLY A 111 8.11 10.47 -8.07
N GLY A 112 7.67 10.16 -9.29
CA GLY A 112 6.89 8.97 -9.58
C GLY A 112 7.76 7.73 -9.76
N VAL A 113 7.11 6.56 -9.72
CA VAL A 113 7.73 5.27 -9.97
C VAL A 113 6.91 4.56 -11.05
N PRO A 114 7.54 3.94 -12.07
CA PRO A 114 6.84 3.15 -13.08
C PRO A 114 5.88 2.16 -12.46
N MET A 115 4.72 1.97 -13.07
CA MET A 115 3.63 1.09 -12.59
C MET A 115 2.96 1.51 -11.26
N MET A 116 3.58 2.42 -10.48
CA MET A 116 3.15 2.80 -9.14
C MET A 116 2.82 4.30 -8.99
N GLY A 117 3.06 5.12 -10.01
CA GLY A 117 2.71 6.53 -9.94
C GLY A 117 3.46 7.28 -8.82
N TRP A 118 2.81 8.31 -8.30
CA TRP A 118 3.37 9.22 -7.32
C TRP A 118 2.96 8.86 -5.89
N HIS A 119 3.96 8.59 -5.04
CA HIS A 119 3.75 8.13 -3.68
C HIS A 119 3.55 9.30 -2.72
N TRP A 120 2.55 9.20 -1.86
CA TRP A 120 2.28 10.14 -0.79
C TRP A 120 2.40 9.42 0.57
N VAL A 121 3.15 10.01 1.49
CA VAL A 121 3.50 9.45 2.81
C VAL A 121 2.98 10.33 3.94
N ASP A 122 2.61 9.72 5.07
CA ASP A 122 2.29 10.45 6.29
C ASP A 122 3.57 11.00 6.92
N PHE A 123 3.75 12.32 6.90
CA PHE A 123 4.99 12.97 7.39
C PHE A 123 5.21 12.81 8.89
N ARG A 124 4.20 12.34 9.64
CA ARG A 124 4.30 12.07 11.08
C ARG A 124 4.94 10.71 11.37
N SER A 125 5.21 9.91 10.35
CA SER A 125 5.74 8.56 10.54
C SER A 125 7.12 8.62 11.21
N PRO A 126 7.44 7.72 12.15
CA PRO A 126 8.62 7.83 13.01
C PRO A 126 9.95 7.96 12.25
N GLU A 127 10.03 7.37 11.06
CA GLU A 127 11.19 7.41 10.17
C GLU A 127 11.56 8.82 9.70
N PHE A 128 10.59 9.73 9.61
CA PHE A 128 10.83 11.15 9.33
C PHE A 128 11.23 11.95 10.58
N HIS A 129 11.33 11.28 11.72
CA HIS A 129 11.64 11.86 13.03
C HIS A 129 12.84 11.17 13.71
N GLY A 130 13.71 10.55 12.91
CA GLY A 130 14.96 9.94 13.36
C GLY A 130 14.82 8.57 14.02
N GLN A 131 13.66 7.92 13.90
CA GLN A 131 13.51 6.52 14.27
C GLN A 131 13.77 5.60 13.07
N PRO A 132 14.14 4.34 13.28
CA PRO A 132 14.22 3.37 12.18
C PRO A 132 12.85 3.12 11.53
N PHE A 133 12.85 2.92 10.22
CA PHE A 133 11.66 2.46 9.49
C PHE A 133 11.19 1.09 9.98
N THR A 134 9.89 0.99 10.28
CA THR A 134 9.20 -0.26 10.64
C THR A 134 8.04 -0.53 9.70
N THR A 135 7.08 0.38 9.67
CA THR A 135 5.99 0.40 8.69
C THR A 135 5.68 1.82 8.23
N THR A 136 5.28 1.93 6.97
CA THR A 136 4.82 3.17 6.35
C THR A 136 3.54 2.83 5.59
N TYR A 137 2.58 3.74 5.60
CA TYR A 137 1.37 3.57 4.80
C TYR A 137 1.35 4.66 3.75
N ILE A 138 1.14 4.26 2.49
CA ILE A 138 1.25 5.11 1.32
C ILE A 138 -0.10 5.15 0.59
N TYR A 139 -0.38 6.34 0.05
CA TYR A 139 -1.40 6.54 -0.97
C TYR A 139 -0.71 6.81 -2.32
N GLY A 140 -0.98 5.97 -3.31
CA GLY A 140 -0.44 6.10 -4.65
C GLY A 140 -1.38 6.88 -5.57
N PHE A 141 -0.85 7.84 -6.32
CA PHE A 141 -1.62 8.67 -7.25
C PHE A 141 -1.07 8.63 -8.67
N TYR A 142 -1.93 8.75 -9.66
CA TYR A 142 -1.55 8.98 -11.05
C TYR A 142 -2.61 9.87 -11.73
N ASN A 143 -2.17 10.87 -12.51
CA ASN A 143 -3.05 11.85 -13.15
C ASN A 143 -4.04 12.57 -12.17
N GLY A 144 -3.63 12.70 -10.90
CA GLY A 144 -4.43 13.32 -9.84
C GLY A 144 -5.49 12.41 -9.20
N GLU A 145 -5.55 11.14 -9.57
CA GLU A 145 -6.46 10.14 -8.99
C GLU A 145 -5.70 9.11 -8.15
N MET A 146 -6.32 8.65 -7.06
CA MET A 146 -5.78 7.59 -6.23
C MET A 146 -5.88 6.25 -6.96
N ILE A 147 -4.77 5.53 -7.06
CA ILE A 147 -4.68 4.27 -7.82
C ILE A 147 -4.31 3.05 -6.97
N PHE A 148 -3.79 3.24 -5.75
CA PHE A 148 -3.62 2.15 -4.77
C PHE A 148 -3.42 2.66 -3.35
N LEU A 149 -3.42 1.72 -2.41
CA LEU A 149 -2.94 1.85 -1.04
C LEU A 149 -1.77 0.88 -0.83
N GLU A 150 -0.81 1.26 0.02
CA GLU A 150 0.40 0.47 0.19
C GLU A 150 0.92 0.55 1.64
N PRO A 151 0.74 -0.52 2.42
CA PRO A 151 1.57 -0.78 3.60
C PRO A 151 2.96 -1.27 3.14
N MET A 152 4.00 -0.49 3.42
CA MET A 152 5.37 -0.97 3.40
C MET A 152 5.74 -1.52 4.79
N ILE A 153 6.44 -2.64 4.84
CA ILE A 153 6.78 -3.33 6.09
C ILE A 153 8.22 -3.83 6.08
N ALA A 154 9.04 -3.29 6.98
CA ALA A 154 10.41 -3.73 7.19
C ALA A 154 10.45 -5.22 7.61
N ARG A 155 11.35 -5.99 7.00
CA ARG A 155 11.54 -7.40 7.37
C ARG A 155 11.96 -7.56 8.83
N SER A 156 12.76 -6.64 9.35
CA SER A 156 13.15 -6.60 10.76
C SER A 156 11.96 -6.45 11.69
N PHE A 157 10.95 -5.65 11.31
CA PHE A 157 9.72 -5.49 12.09
C PHE A 157 8.89 -6.77 12.07
N LEU A 158 8.74 -7.42 10.92
CA LEU A 158 8.08 -8.74 10.82
C LEU A 158 8.73 -9.77 11.75
N GLN A 159 10.06 -9.82 11.80
CA GLN A 159 10.81 -10.75 12.65
C GLN A 159 10.55 -10.57 14.16
N THR A 160 10.05 -9.41 14.58
CA THR A 160 9.63 -9.18 15.97
C THR A 160 8.30 -9.85 16.32
N LYS A 161 7.62 -10.45 15.34
CA LYS A 161 6.30 -11.09 15.47
C LYS A 161 5.26 -10.13 16.05
N PRO A 162 5.02 -8.99 15.39
CA PRO A 162 4.25 -7.90 15.97
C PRO A 162 2.77 -8.26 16.13
N GLN A 163 2.14 -7.59 17.10
CA GLN A 163 0.70 -7.37 17.14
C GLN A 163 0.48 -5.87 17.02
N PHE A 164 0.21 -5.40 15.80
CA PHE A 164 0.26 -3.99 15.45
C PHE A 164 -1.01 -3.57 14.71
N THR A 165 -1.62 -2.47 15.13
CA THR A 165 -2.71 -1.81 14.39
C THR A 165 -2.44 -0.31 14.36
N LYS A 166 -2.63 0.31 13.20
CA LYS A 166 -2.50 1.77 13.02
C LYS A 166 -3.75 2.31 12.33
N GLU A 167 -4.20 3.45 12.81
CA GLU A 167 -5.25 4.23 12.15
C GLU A 167 -4.66 4.93 10.92
N VAL A 168 -5.43 4.94 9.84
CA VAL A 168 -5.09 5.59 8.58
C VAL A 168 -6.08 6.73 8.37
N PRO A 169 -5.61 7.99 8.26
CA PRO A 169 -6.50 9.10 7.99
C PRO A 169 -7.11 8.93 6.59
N LEU A 170 -8.42 9.12 6.48
CA LEU A 170 -9.11 9.05 5.19
C LEU A 170 -9.15 10.42 4.50
N PRO A 171 -9.17 10.45 3.16
CA PRO A 171 -9.48 11.67 2.43
C PRO A 171 -10.96 12.07 2.64
N LYS A 172 -11.30 13.32 2.30
CA LYS A 172 -12.69 13.81 2.44
C LYS A 172 -13.61 13.21 1.36
N SER A 173 -13.07 12.96 0.18
CA SER A 173 -13.76 12.29 -0.92
C SER A 173 -12.74 11.61 -1.84
N VAL A 174 -13.22 10.88 -2.84
CA VAL A 174 -12.40 10.05 -3.71
C VAL A 174 -12.93 10.06 -5.14
N ALA A 175 -12.05 9.96 -6.14
CA ALA A 175 -12.49 9.82 -7.53
C ALA A 175 -13.28 8.51 -7.76
N LYS A 176 -12.79 7.40 -7.19
CA LYS A 176 -13.41 6.07 -7.28
C LYS A 176 -14.19 5.75 -6.01
N PRO A 177 -15.54 5.72 -6.04
CA PRO A 177 -16.32 5.31 -4.87
C PRO A 177 -16.02 3.88 -4.46
N GLY A 178 -16.10 3.60 -3.16
CA GLY A 178 -15.85 2.27 -2.63
C GLY A 178 -15.63 2.28 -1.13
N ASN A 179 -15.14 1.16 -0.59
CA ASN A 179 -14.88 1.01 0.84
C ASN A 179 -13.38 1.13 1.11
N TYR A 180 -13.00 2.18 1.82
CA TYR A 180 -11.60 2.53 2.11
C TYR A 180 -11.25 2.24 3.57
N PRO A 181 -10.06 1.70 3.87
CA PRO A 181 -9.69 1.32 5.23
C PRO A 181 -9.38 2.53 6.10
N ALA A 182 -10.00 2.59 7.27
CA ALA A 182 -9.62 3.54 8.33
C ALA A 182 -8.50 2.98 9.23
N ASN A 183 -8.18 1.68 9.11
CA ASN A 183 -7.15 1.00 9.88
C ASN A 183 -6.38 0.02 8.99
N TYR A 184 -5.12 -0.24 9.34
CA TYR A 184 -4.44 -1.47 8.92
C TYR A 184 -3.76 -2.14 10.10
N SER A 185 -3.65 -3.46 10.02
CA SER A 185 -3.16 -4.33 11.08
C SER A 185 -2.14 -5.32 10.53
N LEU A 186 -1.11 -5.61 11.33
CA LEU A 186 -0.15 -6.69 11.11
C LEU A 186 -0.13 -7.55 12.38
N MET A 187 -0.66 -8.76 12.28
CA MET A 187 -0.80 -9.68 13.40
C MET A 187 -0.07 -10.99 13.15
N TYR A 188 0.72 -11.46 14.11
CA TYR A 188 1.34 -12.77 14.06
C TYR A 188 0.57 -13.79 14.91
N ASP A 189 0.17 -14.89 14.29
CA ASP A 189 -0.37 -16.08 14.95
C ASP A 189 0.76 -17.10 15.19
N SER A 190 1.12 -17.29 16.46
CA SER A 190 2.17 -18.21 16.86
C SER A 190 1.77 -19.69 16.81
N VAL A 191 0.47 -20.00 16.79
CA VAL A 191 -0.04 -21.37 16.70
C VAL A 191 0.06 -21.88 15.27
N GLN A 192 -0.30 -21.04 14.31
CA GLN A 192 -0.30 -21.40 12.88
C GLN A 192 0.98 -20.98 12.14
N ASP A 193 1.84 -20.18 12.77
CA ASP A 193 2.98 -19.51 12.15
C ASP A 193 2.55 -18.68 10.93
N LEU A 194 1.53 -17.83 11.12
CA LEU A 194 0.98 -16.96 10.06
C LEU A 194 1.08 -15.48 10.44
N TYR A 195 1.40 -14.65 9.46
CA TYR A 195 1.22 -13.21 9.52
C TYR A 195 -0.05 -12.85 8.77
N TRP A 196 -0.85 -11.99 9.38
CA TRP A 196 -2.07 -11.41 8.81
C TRP A 196 -1.83 -9.92 8.61
N LEU A 197 -1.73 -9.49 7.36
CA LEU A 197 -1.78 -8.09 6.98
C LEU A 197 -3.20 -7.76 6.53
N SER A 198 -3.90 -6.89 7.23
CA SER A 198 -5.30 -6.57 6.96
C SER A 198 -5.54 -5.07 6.88
N LEU A 199 -6.27 -4.65 5.86
CA LEU A 199 -6.97 -3.39 5.74
C LEU A 199 -8.35 -3.55 6.38
N GLU A 200 -8.66 -2.72 7.39
CA GLU A 200 -9.76 -2.92 8.31
C GLU A 200 -10.61 -1.65 8.46
N LYS A 201 -11.79 -1.81 9.08
CA LYS A 201 -12.78 -0.74 9.28
C LYS A 201 -13.08 -0.01 7.97
N LEU A 202 -13.42 -0.79 6.95
CA LEU A 202 -13.70 -0.25 5.63
C LEU A 202 -14.90 0.70 5.69
N THR A 203 -14.68 1.93 5.23
CA THR A 203 -15.64 3.04 5.27
C THR A 203 -16.02 3.40 3.85
N GLU A 204 -17.32 3.48 3.56
CA GLU A 204 -17.80 3.90 2.25
C GLU A 204 -17.42 5.38 2.01
N LEU A 205 -16.59 5.63 1.00
CA LEU A 205 -16.31 6.96 0.49
C LEU A 205 -16.92 7.13 -0.89
N LYS A 206 -17.45 8.34 -1.14
CA LYS A 206 -18.13 8.72 -2.38
C LYS A 206 -17.33 9.79 -3.09
N ASN A 207 -17.61 9.95 -4.38
CA ASN A 207 -17.08 11.08 -5.12
C ASN A 207 -17.73 12.38 -4.64
N SER A 208 -16.96 13.47 -4.60
CA SER A 208 -17.52 14.80 -4.39
C SER A 208 -18.48 15.11 -5.54
N PRO A 209 -19.71 15.59 -5.27
CA PRO A 209 -20.47 16.27 -6.32
C PRO A 209 -19.67 17.50 -6.74
N LEU A 210 -19.35 17.59 -8.04
CA LEU A 210 -18.80 18.79 -8.67
C LEU A 210 -19.72 19.99 -8.44
#